data_AF-A0A1Q7T7F8-F1
#
_entry.id   AF-A0A1Q7T7F8-F1
#
_cell.length_a   1.000
_cell.length_b   1.000
_cell.length_c   1.000
_cell.angle_alpha   90.00
_cell.angle_beta   90.00
_cell.angle_gamma   90.00
#
_symmetry.space_group_name_H-M   'P 1'
#
loop_
_entity.id
_entity.type
_entity.pdbx_description
1 polymer ?
#
loop_
_entity_poly.entity_id
_entity_poly.type
_entity_poly.pdbx_seq_one_letter_code
_entity_poly.pdbx_strand_id
1 'polypeptide(L)'
;MLSIDVVYDRTHLVQDDMATATATIKNNLPKAANMVMVDLGIPPGFDLLSEDLQAYREKSAGQKSGRLEKFSLTATQAILYFDSFAPGDTVTLKFRLHAKYPIRARTFRSRVYEYYDPEVSSVARPVQLEVR
;
A
#
# COMPACT_ATOMS: atom_id res chain seq x y z
N MET A 1 3.50 11.61 13.84
CA MET A 1 3.57 11.72 12.35
C MET A 1 3.04 10.44 11.73
N LEU A 2 2.33 10.52 10.59
CA LEU A 2 2.00 9.33 9.81
C LEU A 2 3.29 8.70 9.28
N SER A 3 3.31 7.38 9.18
CA SER A 3 4.43 6.64 8.62
C SER A 3 3.91 5.56 7.69
N ILE A 4 4.56 5.40 6.55
CA ILE A 4 4.28 4.33 5.60
C ILE A 4 5.60 3.67 5.23
N ASP A 5 5.64 2.35 5.40
CA ASP A 5 6.75 1.50 5.03
C ASP A 5 6.26 0.42 4.10
N VAL A 6 6.96 0.19 3.00
CA VAL A 6 6.64 -0.88 2.06
C VAL A 6 7.84 -1.80 1.98
N VAL A 7 7.65 -3.03 2.45
CA VAL A 7 8.68 -4.07 2.49
C VAL A 7 8.32 -5.15 1.48
N TYR A 8 9.29 -5.53 0.66
CA TYR A 8 9.15 -6.63 -0.28
C TYR A 8 9.89 -7.84 0.27
N ASP A 9 9.27 -9.02 0.20
CA ASP A 9 9.92 -10.28 0.58
C ASP A 9 11.13 -10.58 -0.32
N ARG A 10 11.02 -10.22 -1.60
CA ARG A 10 12.02 -10.47 -2.63
C ARG A 10 12.23 -9.22 -3.46
N THR A 11 13.49 -8.87 -3.67
CA THR A 11 13.88 -7.82 -4.63
C THR A 11 14.34 -8.39 -5.96
N HIS A 12 14.60 -9.69 -6.03
CA HIS A 12 14.98 -10.42 -7.24
C HIS A 12 13.90 -11.46 -7.52
N LEU A 13 13.21 -11.30 -8.65
CA LEU A 13 12.14 -12.21 -9.08
C LEU A 13 12.45 -12.76 -10.47
N VAL A 14 11.85 -13.90 -10.80
CA VAL A 14 11.85 -14.40 -12.17
C VAL A 14 10.56 -14.01 -12.89
N GLN A 15 10.56 -14.02 -14.22
CA GLN A 15 9.33 -13.87 -14.98
C GLN A 15 8.26 -14.90 -14.51
N ASP A 16 7.01 -14.44 -14.43
CA ASP A 16 5.84 -15.17 -13.93
C ASP A 16 5.92 -15.57 -12.44
N ASP A 17 6.85 -14.97 -11.67
CA ASP A 17 6.93 -15.15 -10.22
C ASP A 17 6.00 -14.18 -9.46
N MET A 18 5.69 -14.50 -8.20
CA MET A 18 4.88 -13.66 -7.32
C MET A 18 5.72 -13.06 -6.20
N ALA A 19 5.87 -11.73 -6.21
CA ALA A 19 6.43 -10.98 -5.10
C ALA A 19 5.36 -10.71 -4.06
N THR A 20 5.67 -10.94 -2.78
CA THR A 20 4.82 -10.45 -1.69
C THR A 20 5.34 -9.10 -1.21
N ALA A 21 4.48 -8.10 -1.24
CA ALA A 21 4.73 -6.78 -0.71
C ALA A 21 3.86 -6.54 0.54
N THR A 22 4.47 -5.97 1.57
CA THR A 22 3.82 -5.65 2.84
C THR A 22 3.90 -4.15 3.04
N ALA A 23 2.79 -3.44 2.90
CA ALA A 23 2.66 -2.04 3.26
C ALA A 23 2.19 -1.92 4.71
N THR A 24 3.00 -1.26 5.55
CA THR A 24 2.68 -0.96 6.93
C THR A 24 2.46 0.54 7.06
N ILE A 25 1.24 0.93 7.41
CA ILE A 25 0.84 2.29 7.68
C ILE A 25 0.65 2.43 9.18
N LYS A 26 1.30 3.41 9.78
CA LYS A 26 1.20 3.68 11.21
C LYS A 26 0.82 5.12 11.47
N ASN A 27 -0.23 5.31 12.24
CA ASN A 27 -0.63 6.63 12.72
C ASN A 27 0.04 6.94 14.05
N ASN A 28 1.21 7.61 14.03
CA ASN A 28 1.84 8.11 15.26
C ASN A 28 1.40 9.54 15.60
N LEU A 29 0.20 9.96 15.19
CA LEU A 29 -0.36 11.24 15.61
C LEU A 29 -1.21 11.05 16.87
N PRO A 30 -1.29 12.08 17.74
CA PRO A 30 -2.20 12.07 18.88
C PRO A 30 -3.67 12.23 18.44
N LYS A 31 -3.92 12.59 17.18
CA LYS A 31 -5.26 12.72 16.58
C LYS A 31 -5.61 11.49 15.74
N ALA A 32 -6.89 11.17 15.69
CA ALA A 32 -7.40 10.24 14.68
C ALA A 32 -7.32 10.92 13.31
N ALA A 33 -6.77 10.22 12.33
CA ALA A 33 -6.66 10.71 10.96
C ALA A 33 -7.92 10.28 10.20
N ASN A 34 -8.85 11.21 9.95
CA ASN A 34 -10.10 10.91 9.26
C ASN A 34 -9.91 10.96 7.74
N MET A 35 -10.53 10.02 7.03
CA MET A 35 -10.45 9.84 5.58
C MET A 35 -9.00 9.86 5.07
N VAL A 36 -8.30 8.75 5.24
CA VAL A 36 -6.90 8.65 4.83
C VAL A 36 -6.76 7.94 3.50
N MET A 37 -6.02 8.56 2.60
CA MET A 37 -5.68 8.01 1.31
C MET A 37 -4.29 7.42 1.36
N VAL A 38 -4.14 6.20 0.87
CA VAL A 38 -2.86 5.53 0.71
C VAL A 38 -2.65 5.20 -0.76
N ASP A 39 -1.69 5.86 -1.38
CA ASP A 39 -1.23 5.53 -2.72
C ASP A 39 -0.05 4.58 -2.59
N LEU A 40 -0.18 3.37 -3.13
CA LEU A 40 0.88 2.39 -3.24
C LEU A 40 1.41 2.37 -4.67
N GLY A 41 2.70 2.61 -4.82
CA GLY A 41 3.35 2.54 -6.12
C GLY A 41 3.51 1.10 -6.60
N ILE A 42 2.86 0.73 -7.69
CA ILE A 42 3.02 -0.59 -8.31
C ILE A 42 4.15 -0.50 -9.36
N PRO A 43 5.22 -1.30 -9.20
CA PRO A 43 6.30 -1.34 -10.18
C PRO A 43 5.79 -1.75 -11.57
N PRO A 44 6.24 -1.10 -12.67
CA PRO A 44 5.85 -1.49 -14.02
C PRO A 44 6.24 -2.95 -14.30
N GLY A 45 5.40 -3.66 -15.05
CA GLY A 45 5.58 -5.09 -15.33
C GLY A 45 5.06 -6.04 -14.24
N PHE A 46 4.56 -5.50 -13.12
CA PHE A 46 3.87 -6.26 -12.09
C PHE A 46 2.37 -6.02 -12.12
N ASP A 47 1.62 -7.09 -11.89
CA ASP A 47 0.17 -7.06 -11.79
C ASP A 47 -0.21 -7.28 -10.32
N LEU A 48 -0.90 -6.32 -9.70
CA LEU A 48 -1.33 -6.45 -8.31
C LEU A 48 -2.64 -7.23 -8.26
N LEU A 49 -2.70 -8.26 -7.41
CA LEU A 49 -3.91 -9.05 -7.24
C LEU A 49 -4.96 -8.28 -6.43
N SER A 50 -6.05 -7.87 -7.09
CA SER A 50 -7.19 -7.21 -6.43
C SER A 50 -7.86 -8.07 -5.37
N GLU A 51 -7.70 -9.40 -5.44
CA GLU A 51 -8.20 -10.36 -4.45
C GLU A 51 -7.63 -10.09 -3.05
N ASP A 52 -6.33 -9.79 -2.95
CA ASP A 52 -5.68 -9.51 -1.66
C ASP A 52 -6.23 -8.20 -1.06
N LEU A 53 -6.48 -7.19 -1.90
CA LEU A 53 -7.11 -5.94 -1.47
C LEU A 53 -8.56 -6.14 -1.03
N GLN A 54 -9.31 -6.98 -1.75
CA GLN A 54 -10.70 -7.29 -1.43
C GLN A 54 -10.80 -8.08 -0.12
N ALA A 55 -9.97 -9.11 0.07
CA ALA A 55 -9.88 -9.85 1.31
C ALA A 55 -9.48 -8.94 2.48
N TYR A 56 -8.54 -8.03 2.26
CA TYR A 56 -8.18 -7.02 3.25
C TYR A 56 -9.36 -6.09 3.56
N ARG A 57 -10.10 -5.65 2.55
CA ARG A 57 -11.30 -4.82 2.71
C ARG A 57 -12.31 -5.48 3.65
N GLU A 58 -12.66 -6.73 3.36
CA GLU A 58 -13.60 -7.50 4.17
C GLU A 58 -13.10 -7.70 5.60
N LYS A 59 -11.81 -7.97 5.77
CA LYS A 59 -11.19 -8.10 7.10
C LYS A 59 -11.19 -6.78 7.86
N SER A 60 -10.88 -5.69 7.18
CA SER A 60 -10.86 -4.33 7.74
C SER A 60 -12.27 -3.81 8.06
N ALA A 61 -13.31 -4.38 7.44
CA ALA A 61 -14.70 -4.00 7.70
C ALA A 61 -15.14 -4.24 9.15
N GLY A 62 -14.50 -5.20 9.84
CA GLY A 62 -14.70 -5.47 11.26
C GLY A 62 -13.83 -4.63 12.21
N GLN A 63 -12.91 -3.81 11.69
CA GLN A 63 -12.08 -2.95 12.53
C GLN A 63 -12.84 -1.68 12.90
N LYS A 64 -12.59 -1.19 14.13
CA LYS A 64 -13.17 0.10 14.61
C LYS A 64 -12.52 1.32 13.96
N SER A 65 -11.34 1.14 13.37
CA SER A 65 -10.53 2.12 12.65
C SER A 65 -9.66 1.39 11.63
N GLY A 66 -9.26 2.07 10.56
CA GLY A 66 -8.45 1.52 9.47
C GLY A 66 -9.29 0.70 8.49
N ARG A 67 -10.61 0.97 8.40
CA ARG A 67 -11.50 0.29 7.47
C ARG A 67 -11.25 0.80 6.07
N LEU A 68 -10.99 -0.12 5.16
CA LEU A 68 -10.90 0.19 3.74
C LEU A 68 -12.31 0.41 3.17
N GLU A 69 -12.69 1.66 2.94
CA GLU A 69 -13.95 2.01 2.29
C GLU A 69 -13.95 1.58 0.83
N LYS A 70 -12.87 1.96 0.14
CA LYS A 70 -12.72 1.79 -1.30
C LYS A 70 -11.27 1.54 -1.64
N PHE A 71 -11.04 0.84 -2.73
CA PHE A 71 -9.74 0.76 -3.36
C PHE A 71 -9.90 0.98 -4.86
N SER A 72 -8.87 1.55 -5.48
CA SER A 72 -8.78 1.76 -6.91
C SER A 72 -7.43 1.24 -7.36
N LEU A 73 -7.45 0.18 -8.14
CA LEU A 73 -6.26 -0.35 -8.76
C LEU A 73 -6.09 0.30 -10.14
N THR A 74 -4.88 0.72 -10.44
CA THR A 74 -4.47 1.18 -11.77
C THR A 74 -3.28 0.35 -12.24
N ALA A 75 -2.88 0.50 -13.50
CA ALA A 75 -1.75 -0.24 -14.06
C ALA A 75 -0.40 0.02 -13.36
N THR A 76 -0.27 1.12 -12.59
CA THR A 76 1.00 1.53 -11.96
C THR A 76 0.86 1.97 -10.50
N GLN A 77 -0.37 2.05 -9.97
CA GLN A 77 -0.63 2.52 -8.61
C GLN A 77 -1.90 1.86 -8.04
N ALA A 78 -1.89 1.58 -6.74
CA ALA A 78 -3.06 1.18 -5.98
C ALA A 78 -3.43 2.28 -4.98
N ILE A 79 -4.60 2.89 -5.17
CA ILE A 79 -5.12 3.95 -4.31
C ILE A 79 -6.12 3.32 -3.34
N LEU A 80 -5.86 3.43 -2.05
CA LEU A 80 -6.68 2.87 -0.98
C LEU A 80 -7.31 4.00 -0.18
N TYR A 81 -8.60 3.88 0.08
CA TYR A 81 -9.40 4.86 0.81
C TYR A 81 -9.79 4.27 2.14
N PHE A 82 -9.21 4.79 3.22
CA PHE A 82 -9.49 4.39 4.58
C PHE A 82 -10.47 5.38 5.23
N ASP A 83 -11.36 4.88 6.09
CA ASP A 83 -12.37 5.68 6.78
C ASP A 83 -11.74 6.63 7.82
N SER A 84 -10.92 6.10 8.72
CA SER A 84 -10.26 6.82 9.80
C SER A 84 -9.17 5.94 10.40
N PHE A 85 -8.03 6.50 10.80
CA PHE A 85 -7.02 5.77 11.58
C PHE A 85 -7.02 6.27 13.01
N ALA A 86 -7.23 5.37 13.97
CA ALA A 86 -7.12 5.73 15.38
C ALA A 86 -5.68 6.18 15.73
N PRO A 87 -5.50 6.99 16.77
CA PRO A 87 -4.17 7.37 17.23
C PRO A 87 -3.41 6.13 17.74
N GLY A 88 -2.20 5.92 17.22
CA GLY A 88 -1.38 4.73 17.49
C GLY A 88 -1.74 3.51 16.65
N ASP A 89 -2.75 3.60 15.78
CA ASP A 89 -3.21 2.47 14.98
C ASP A 89 -2.18 2.09 13.91
N THR A 90 -2.10 0.79 13.63
CA THR A 90 -1.15 0.21 12.67
C THR A 90 -1.90 -0.72 11.74
N VAL A 91 -1.97 -0.33 10.47
CA VAL A 91 -2.51 -1.14 9.40
C VAL A 91 -1.39 -1.79 8.62
N THR A 92 -1.48 -3.10 8.49
CA THR A 92 -0.58 -3.86 7.65
C THR A 92 -1.37 -4.52 6.54
N LEU A 93 -1.09 -4.10 5.31
CA LEU A 93 -1.63 -4.66 4.09
C LEU A 93 -0.58 -5.54 3.44
N LYS A 94 -0.95 -6.79 3.13
CA LYS A 94 -0.14 -7.68 2.31
C LYS A 94 -0.81 -7.85 0.96
N PHE A 95 -0.04 -7.68 -0.10
CA PHE A 95 -0.50 -7.85 -1.47
C PHE A 95 0.55 -8.57 -2.29
N ARG A 96 0.10 -9.46 -3.17
CA ARG A 96 0.94 -10.16 -4.12
C ARG A 96 0.98 -9.40 -5.44
N LEU A 97 2.18 -9.33 -5.99
CA LEU A 97 2.51 -8.70 -7.25
C LEU A 97 3.04 -9.78 -8.18
N HIS A 98 2.30 -10.05 -9.26
CA HIS A 98 2.67 -11.03 -10.25
C HIS A 98 3.55 -10.39 -11.33
N ALA A 99 4.79 -10.87 -11.46
CA ALA A 99 5.79 -10.34 -12.39
C ALA A 99 5.55 -10.87 -13.81
N LYS A 100 4.66 -10.22 -14.59
CA LYS A 100 4.35 -10.66 -15.97
C LYS A 100 5.51 -10.49 -16.95
N TYR A 101 6.43 -9.56 -16.70
CA TYR A 101 7.52 -9.23 -17.63
C TYR A 101 8.87 -9.14 -16.91
N PRO A 102 9.96 -9.63 -17.53
CA PRO A 102 11.31 -9.46 -17.02
C PRO A 102 11.75 -8.01 -17.23
N ILE A 103 11.55 -7.18 -16.20
CA ILE A 103 11.91 -5.76 -16.21
C ILE A 103 12.62 -5.37 -14.93
N ARG A 104 13.59 -4.46 -15.07
CA ARG A 104 14.17 -3.72 -13.94
C ARG A 104 13.27 -2.54 -13.63
N ALA A 105 12.37 -2.71 -12.66
CA ALA A 105 11.37 -1.73 -12.31
C ALA A 105 11.68 -1.09 -10.95
N ARG A 106 11.65 0.24 -10.90
CA ARG A 106 11.64 0.95 -9.61
C ARG A 106 10.19 1.11 -9.18
N THR A 107 9.89 0.80 -7.91
CA THR A 107 8.55 1.04 -7.38
C THR A 107 8.29 2.54 -7.37
N PHE A 108 7.05 2.94 -7.65
CA PHE A 108 6.66 4.33 -7.45
C PHE A 108 6.67 4.66 -5.95
N ARG A 109 6.76 5.95 -5.63
CA ARG A 109 6.72 6.41 -4.24
C ARG A 109 5.33 6.08 -3.68
N SER A 110 5.29 5.30 -2.60
CA SER A 110 4.05 5.12 -1.85
C SER A 110 3.89 6.30 -0.89
N ARG A 111 2.68 6.84 -0.78
CA ARG A 111 2.39 7.95 0.11
C ARG A 111 1.08 7.70 0.85
N VAL A 112 1.01 8.19 2.07
CA VAL A 112 -0.21 8.25 2.87
C VAL A 112 -0.50 9.72 3.18
N TYR A 113 -1.74 10.14 3.05
CA TYR A 113 -2.15 11.51 3.35
C TYR A 113 -3.62 11.58 3.79
N GLU A 114 -3.96 12.53 4.67
CA GLU A 114 -5.35 12.82 5.02
C GLU A 114 -6.04 13.58 3.87
N TYR A 115 -7.27 13.20 3.55
CA TYR A 115 -8.06 13.81 2.48
C TYR A 115 -8.38 15.29 2.75
N TYR A 116 -8.66 15.62 4.02
CA TYR A 116 -9.00 16.97 4.46
C TYR A 116 -7.78 17.82 4.81
N ASP A 117 -6.64 17.19 5.08
CA ASP A 117 -5.43 17.86 5.59
C ASP A 117 -4.18 17.25 4.95
N PRO A 118 -3.80 17.69 3.73
CA PRO A 118 -2.64 17.15 3.03
C PRO A 118 -1.31 17.47 3.72
N GLU A 119 -1.28 18.41 4.69
CA GLU A 119 -0.09 18.64 5.52
C GLU A 119 0.24 17.41 6.37
N VAL A 120 -0.79 16.62 6.71
CA VAL A 120 -0.64 15.32 7.36
C VAL A 120 -0.40 14.24 6.31
N SER A 121 0.81 14.25 5.76
CA SER A 121 1.27 13.26 4.79
C SER A 121 2.60 12.62 5.16
N SER A 122 2.82 11.42 4.64
CA SER A 122 4.06 10.67 4.79
C SER A 122 4.35 9.89 3.52
N VAL A 123 5.63 9.78 3.17
CA VAL A 123 6.06 9.17 1.91
C VAL A 123 7.05 8.06 2.21
N ALA A 124 6.74 6.85 1.73
CA ALA A 124 7.66 5.72 1.76
C ALA A 124 8.72 5.90 0.69
N ARG A 125 9.94 5.46 1.01
CA ARG A 125 11.03 5.48 0.03
C ARG A 125 10.75 4.44 -1.08
N PRO A 126 10.95 4.80 -2.36
CA PRO A 126 10.79 3.86 -3.46
C PRO A 126 11.90 2.79 -3.39
N VAL A 127 11.50 1.53 -3.56
CA VAL A 127 12.39 0.37 -3.56
C VAL A 127 12.67 -0.03 -5.01
N GLN A 128 13.85 -0.54 -5.29
CA GLN A 128 14.18 -1.08 -6.61
C GLN A 128 13.94 -2.58 -6.62
N LEU A 129 13.21 -3.07 -7.63
CA LEU A 129 12.95 -4.48 -7.87
C LEU A 129 13.59 -4.87 -9.20
N GLU A 130 14.27 -6.01 -9.21
CA GLU A 130 14.88 -6.59 -10.40
C GLU A 130 14.15 -7.89 -10.74
N VAL A 131 13.53 -7.94 -11.92
CA VAL A 131 13.03 -9.20 -12.49
C VAL A 131 14.02 -9.67 -13.54
N ARG A 132 14.43 -10.94 -13.45
CA ARG A 132 15.38 -11.60 -14.37
C ARG A 132 14.71 -12.66 -15.21
#